data_AF-A0A544Z0D0-F1
#
_entry.id   AF-A0A544Z0D0-F1
#
_cell.length_a   1.000
_cell.length_b   1.000
_cell.length_c   1.000
_cell.angle_alpha   90.00
_cell.angle_beta   90.00
_cell.angle_gamma   90.00
#
_symmetry.space_group_name_H-M   'P 1'
#
loop_
_entity.id
_entity.type
_entity.pdbx_description
1 polymer ?
#
loop_
_entity_poly.entity_id
_entity_poly.type
_entity_poly.pdbx_seq_one_letter_code
_entity_poly.pdbx_strand_id
1 'polypeptide(L)'
;MPKRLSAALAAVLCAVTAAAALAVTRPAPAGAATGGFDFTKAQVAATGLQTPWGMAFLPDRSALVTERATADIWRVYPGYTPTLVTTIRNVYATGDGGLLGIAVSPTFAQDQIVYVYFTSASDNRVIRFRLSSPQTQQVVLSGIPRGQSDNGGRIAFGPDGMLYVSTGDAGNPGNAQNGTLGGKILRVRPDGSVPPDNPFAGSPVYSYGHRNVQGLAWDTGGRLYATEFGEDAWDELNAIVPGGNYGWPACQGVCGDTRWRDPIVTWRPAEASPSGLAYANGTLFAAALRGTRLWAVPAAGGTAGTPVAELQGRYGRLRAVALGPDGWLWVTTSNHDSGGTPVVGDDRIIRIPPVGSSWPSPSAGPSLSPSPSPSGGSSPCPSPSVSPSPSPSPSPSPSVSPSPSPSASSSPSPSPTPSPSPSPSPSPSPSASPCPSPTPSPSPSPSLSPSPSPSPSPSPSPPTGTRSCEATIRFILSWTAASRGELTVRNTGTLPISSWIVTFKVPNGLSYVVWNGGYSTPGATVTVTSQPWNGVLPPGAAVTQEFAVGWSGGAVEAPSPITCTAA
;
A
#
# COMPACT_ATOMS: atom_id res chain seq x y z
N MET A 1 -84.68 -25.97 -28.10
CA MET A 1 -83.42 -25.25 -27.83
C MET A 1 -82.31 -26.27 -27.56
N PRO A 2 -81.08 -26.02 -28.03
CA PRO A 2 -80.04 -27.02 -28.38
C PRO A 2 -79.10 -27.34 -27.20
N LYS A 3 -78.07 -28.21 -27.19
CA LYS A 3 -77.19 -28.95 -28.14
C LYS A 3 -76.48 -30.02 -27.25
N ARG A 4 -76.45 -31.30 -27.62
CA ARG A 4 -75.33 -32.05 -28.26
C ARG A 4 -74.01 -32.17 -27.47
N LEU A 5 -73.57 -33.44 -27.30
CA LEU A 5 -72.22 -34.03 -27.49
C LEU A 5 -71.02 -33.39 -26.72
N SER A 6 -70.05 -34.07 -26.10
CA SER A 6 -69.61 -35.47 -26.08
C SER A 6 -68.60 -35.67 -24.94
N ALA A 7 -68.51 -36.89 -24.44
CA ALA A 7 -67.40 -37.42 -23.65
C ALA A 7 -66.18 -37.74 -24.54
N ALA A 8 -64.96 -37.52 -24.02
CA ALA A 8 -63.66 -38.15 -24.33
C ALA A 8 -62.58 -37.27 -23.67
N LEU A 9 -61.56 -37.71 -22.95
CA LEU A 9 -60.94 -39.02 -22.79
C LEU A 9 -60.17 -38.98 -21.47
N ALA A 10 -60.30 -40.02 -20.65
CA ALA A 10 -59.40 -40.29 -19.53
C ALA A 10 -58.12 -40.96 -20.05
N ALA A 11 -57.03 -40.79 -19.29
CA ALA A 11 -55.83 -41.62 -19.27
C ALA A 11 -54.94 -41.67 -20.53
N VAL A 12 -54.01 -40.72 -20.62
CA VAL A 12 -52.62 -41.06 -20.95
C VAL A 12 -51.84 -40.97 -19.65
N LEU A 13 -51.59 -42.17 -19.11
CA LEU A 13 -50.79 -42.48 -17.95
C LEU A 13 -49.30 -42.40 -18.32
N CYS A 14 -48.51 -41.94 -17.36
CA CYS A 14 -47.08 -42.21 -17.18
C CYS A 14 -46.03 -41.48 -18.04
N ALA A 15 -45.08 -40.92 -17.29
CA ALA A 15 -43.74 -40.47 -17.68
C ALA A 15 -43.66 -39.12 -18.41
N VAL A 16 -43.69 -37.99 -17.68
CA VAL A 16 -42.62 -36.96 -17.64
C VAL A 16 -42.91 -35.98 -16.47
N THR A 17 -42.81 -36.43 -15.22
CA THR A 17 -42.76 -35.50 -14.05
C THR A 17 -41.77 -35.98 -12.99
N ALA A 18 -40.72 -36.70 -13.43
CA ALA A 18 -39.60 -37.11 -12.61
C ALA A 18 -38.28 -36.92 -13.37
N ALA A 19 -37.95 -35.66 -13.63
CA ALA A 19 -36.59 -35.19 -13.81
C ALA A 19 -36.53 -33.87 -13.03
N ALA A 20 -36.29 -33.83 -11.72
CA ALA A 20 -35.17 -34.49 -11.04
C ALA A 20 -33.89 -34.48 -11.90
N ALA A 21 -33.68 -33.39 -12.65
CA ALA A 21 -32.33 -32.91 -12.83
C ALA A 21 -31.89 -32.45 -11.44
N LEU A 22 -31.27 -33.38 -10.71
CA LEU A 22 -30.15 -33.07 -9.85
C LEU A 22 -29.21 -32.19 -10.69
N ALA A 23 -29.46 -30.88 -10.69
CA ALA A 23 -28.38 -29.94 -10.78
C ALA A 23 -27.57 -30.22 -9.52
N VAL A 24 -26.64 -31.17 -9.64
CA VAL A 24 -25.43 -31.16 -8.84
C VAL A 24 -24.93 -29.75 -9.04
N THR A 25 -25.21 -28.89 -8.07
CA THR A 25 -24.55 -27.61 -7.92
C THR A 25 -23.09 -27.98 -7.78
N ARG A 26 -22.39 -28.03 -8.91
CA ARG A 26 -20.95 -28.18 -8.94
C ARG A 26 -20.47 -27.10 -7.97
N PRO A 27 -19.77 -27.47 -6.87
CA PRO A 27 -19.22 -26.46 -5.99
C PRO A 27 -18.45 -25.49 -6.88
N ALA A 28 -18.72 -24.19 -6.74
CA ALA A 28 -17.89 -23.19 -7.38
C ALA A 28 -16.43 -23.59 -7.11
N PRO A 29 -15.55 -23.61 -8.12
CA PRO A 29 -14.19 -24.08 -7.92
C PRO A 29 -13.61 -23.34 -6.71
N ALA A 30 -13.18 -24.11 -5.71
CA ALA A 30 -12.45 -23.57 -4.58
C ALA A 30 -11.21 -22.85 -5.14
N GLY A 31 -11.16 -21.52 -4.98
CA GLY A 31 -10.10 -20.66 -5.52
C GLY A 31 -10.53 -19.57 -6.51
N ALA A 32 -11.81 -19.18 -6.55
CA ALA A 32 -12.23 -18.05 -7.39
C ALA A 32 -11.60 -16.75 -6.88
N ALA A 33 -10.79 -16.12 -7.71
CA ALA A 33 -10.22 -14.83 -7.43
C ALA A 33 -11.28 -13.74 -7.40
N THR A 34 -11.18 -12.84 -6.42
CA THR A 34 -12.14 -11.75 -6.23
C THR A 34 -11.49 -10.43 -6.64
N GLY A 35 -12.11 -9.72 -7.59
CA GLY A 35 -11.58 -8.45 -8.13
C GLY A 35 -10.17 -8.56 -8.74
N GLY A 36 -9.80 -9.74 -9.24
CA GLY A 36 -8.48 -9.98 -9.84
C GLY A 36 -7.36 -10.28 -8.85
N PHE A 37 -7.67 -10.60 -7.59
CA PHE A 37 -6.69 -10.97 -6.55
C PHE A 37 -6.92 -12.39 -6.01
N ASP A 38 -5.82 -13.07 -5.68
CA ASP A 38 -5.82 -14.43 -5.13
C ASP A 38 -5.64 -14.40 -3.60
N PHE A 39 -6.76 -14.30 -2.88
CA PHE A 39 -6.79 -14.23 -1.41
C PHE A 39 -6.30 -15.50 -0.72
N THR A 40 -6.23 -16.63 -1.43
CA THR A 40 -5.65 -17.87 -0.88
C THR A 40 -4.14 -17.76 -0.69
N LYS A 41 -3.49 -16.87 -1.46
CA LYS A 41 -2.05 -16.58 -1.41
C LYS A 41 -1.69 -15.31 -0.64
N ALA A 42 -2.59 -14.85 0.23
CA ALA A 42 -2.28 -13.73 1.13
C ALA A 42 -1.05 -14.05 2.01
N GLN A 43 -0.09 -13.13 2.05
CA GLN A 43 1.19 -13.28 2.74
C GLN A 43 1.47 -12.11 3.67
N VAL A 44 2.12 -12.36 4.81
CA VAL A 44 2.56 -11.30 5.72
C VAL A 44 3.88 -10.72 5.21
N ALA A 45 3.92 -9.42 4.96
CA ALA A 45 5.07 -8.69 4.42
C ALA A 45 5.85 -7.92 5.48
N ALA A 46 5.21 -7.56 6.60
CA ALA A 46 5.81 -6.94 7.77
C ALA A 46 5.01 -7.28 9.03
N THR A 47 5.67 -7.25 10.18
CA THR A 47 5.14 -7.58 11.52
C THR A 47 5.70 -6.61 12.55
N GLY A 48 5.12 -6.60 13.77
CA GLY A 48 5.65 -5.85 14.90
C GLY A 48 5.35 -4.36 14.87
N LEU A 49 4.37 -3.95 14.06
CA LEU A 49 3.87 -2.57 14.02
C LEU A 49 2.89 -2.32 15.17
N GLN A 50 2.59 -1.06 15.48
CA GLN A 50 1.70 -0.65 16.55
C GLN A 50 0.52 0.18 15.99
N THR A 51 -0.59 -0.49 15.68
CA THR A 51 -1.76 0.14 15.06
C THR A 51 -1.40 0.93 13.78
N PRO A 52 -0.86 0.28 12.73
CA PRO A 52 -0.55 0.91 11.46
C PRO A 52 -1.82 1.45 10.78
N TRP A 53 -1.92 2.78 10.64
CA TRP A 53 -3.17 3.48 10.33
C TRP A 53 -3.28 3.89 8.86
N GLY A 54 -2.26 4.59 8.35
CA GLY A 54 -2.16 5.09 6.99
C GLY A 54 -1.03 4.39 6.24
N MET A 55 -1.19 4.27 4.91
CA MET A 55 -0.18 3.70 4.03
C MET A 55 -0.12 4.51 2.72
N ALA A 56 1.08 4.90 2.31
CA ALA A 56 1.31 5.55 1.01
C ALA A 56 2.63 5.06 0.40
N PHE A 57 2.69 4.89 -0.92
CA PHE A 57 3.85 4.30 -1.59
C PHE A 57 4.80 5.36 -2.14
N LEU A 58 6.10 5.07 -2.04
CA LEU A 58 7.17 5.84 -2.65
C LEU A 58 7.52 5.30 -4.05
N PRO A 59 8.18 6.10 -4.92
CA PRO A 59 8.60 5.65 -6.25
C PRO A 59 9.52 4.42 -6.25
N ASP A 60 10.27 4.23 -5.17
CA ASP A 60 11.13 3.07 -4.95
C ASP A 60 10.39 1.80 -4.48
N ARG A 61 9.04 1.83 -4.51
CA ARG A 61 8.11 0.76 -4.14
C ARG A 61 8.06 0.39 -2.65
N SER A 62 8.74 1.13 -1.77
CA SER A 62 8.45 1.02 -0.33
C SER A 62 7.16 1.75 0.04
N ALA A 63 6.55 1.32 1.14
CA ALA A 63 5.45 2.01 1.77
C ALA A 63 5.95 2.87 2.94
N LEU A 64 5.42 4.09 3.08
CA LEU A 64 5.40 4.82 4.33
C LEU A 64 4.13 4.45 5.09
N VAL A 65 4.28 4.11 6.37
CA VAL A 65 3.21 3.62 7.23
C VAL A 65 3.21 4.42 8.52
N THR A 66 2.06 5.00 8.87
CA THR A 66 1.88 5.74 10.12
C THR A 66 1.44 4.81 11.23
N GLU A 67 1.99 4.97 12.43
CA GLU A 67 1.52 4.31 13.64
C GLU A 67 0.77 5.30 14.53
N ARG A 68 -0.45 4.92 14.89
CA ARG A 68 -1.42 5.85 15.48
C ARG A 68 -0.95 6.47 16.80
N ALA A 69 -0.51 5.62 17.74
CA ALA A 69 -0.22 6.05 19.11
C ALA A 69 1.22 6.52 19.32
N THR A 70 2.19 5.85 18.68
CA THR A 70 3.61 6.20 18.76
C THR A 70 3.94 7.48 18.00
N ALA A 71 3.07 7.88 17.06
CA ALA A 71 3.30 8.98 16.12
C ALA A 71 4.48 8.74 15.18
N ASP A 72 4.85 7.48 14.99
CA ASP A 72 5.94 7.08 14.13
C ASP A 72 5.51 6.92 12.67
N ILE A 73 6.42 7.27 11.77
CA ILE A 73 6.33 6.92 10.35
C ILE A 73 7.41 5.89 10.08
N TRP A 74 6.99 4.72 9.64
CA TRP A 74 7.86 3.61 9.26
C TRP A 74 7.95 3.50 7.75
N ARG A 75 9.12 3.11 7.27
CA ARG A 75 9.33 2.69 5.89
C ARG A 75 9.38 1.18 5.83
N VAL A 76 8.52 0.62 5.00
CA VAL A 76 8.34 -0.83 4.85
C VAL A 76 8.70 -1.25 3.43
N TYR A 77 9.63 -2.20 3.36
CA TYR A 77 9.91 -2.98 2.16
C TYR A 77 9.45 -4.43 2.39
N PRO A 78 8.76 -5.07 1.43
CA PRO A 78 8.33 -6.45 1.62
C PRO A 78 9.50 -7.39 1.90
N GLY A 79 9.41 -8.16 2.99
CA GLY A 79 10.44 -9.12 3.37
C GLY A 79 11.65 -8.50 4.09
N TYR A 80 11.62 -7.20 4.37
CA TYR A 80 12.63 -6.51 5.18
C TYR A 80 11.99 -5.97 6.47
N THR A 81 12.80 -5.84 7.52
CA THR A 81 12.37 -5.20 8.77
C THR A 81 11.96 -3.75 8.51
N PRO A 82 10.79 -3.30 9.00
CA PRO A 82 10.42 -1.89 8.96
C PRO A 82 11.49 -0.99 9.58
N THR A 83 11.74 0.16 8.96
CA THR A 83 12.74 1.13 9.44
C THR A 83 12.06 2.43 9.83
N LEU A 84 12.40 2.97 11.01
CA LEU A 84 11.82 4.23 11.48
C LEU A 84 12.34 5.37 10.59
N VAL A 85 11.42 6.15 10.04
CA VAL A 85 11.73 7.35 9.25
C VAL A 85 11.78 8.56 10.17
N THR A 86 10.72 8.77 10.93
CA THR A 86 10.59 9.94 11.82
C THR A 86 9.43 9.75 12.80
N THR A 87 9.44 10.51 13.88
CA THR A 87 8.32 10.64 14.81
C THR A 87 7.74 12.04 14.69
N ILE A 88 6.43 12.16 14.47
CA ILE A 88 5.75 13.44 14.33
C ILE A 88 5.48 14.03 15.73
N ARG A 89 6.04 15.22 15.98
CA ARG A 89 5.86 15.93 17.24
C ARG A 89 4.44 16.52 17.35
N ASN A 90 4.00 16.76 18.58
CA ASN A 90 2.70 17.37 18.92
C ASN A 90 1.47 16.55 18.52
N VAL A 91 1.64 15.26 18.24
CA VAL A 91 0.53 14.32 18.13
C VAL A 91 -0.02 14.06 19.53
N TYR A 92 -1.34 14.18 19.65
CA TYR A 92 -2.09 13.91 20.86
C TYR A 92 -2.94 12.66 20.64
N ALA A 93 -2.36 11.49 20.88
CA ALA A 93 -3.03 10.21 20.74
C ALA A 93 -3.99 9.98 21.92
N THR A 94 -5.27 10.27 21.71
CA THR A 94 -6.37 10.05 22.66
C THR A 94 -7.58 9.49 21.91
N GLY A 95 -8.46 8.74 22.57
CA GLY A 95 -9.67 8.27 21.92
C GLY A 95 -9.41 7.38 20.70
N ASP A 96 -9.92 7.77 19.53
CA ASP A 96 -9.53 7.25 18.20
C ASP A 96 -8.53 8.15 17.43
N GLY A 97 -8.16 9.31 17.99
CA GLY A 97 -7.16 10.23 17.45
C GLY A 97 -5.70 9.77 17.60
N GLY A 98 -4.78 10.44 16.90
CA GLY A 98 -3.36 10.08 16.83
C GLY A 98 -2.71 10.52 15.52
N LEU A 99 -1.65 9.85 15.07
CA LEU A 99 -1.11 9.99 13.71
C LEU A 99 -1.87 9.07 12.75
N LEU A 100 -2.63 9.66 11.83
CA LEU A 100 -3.65 8.94 11.05
C LEU A 100 -3.23 8.83 9.58
N GLY A 101 -3.92 9.50 8.67
CA GLY A 101 -3.68 9.40 7.23
C GLY A 101 -2.30 9.91 6.82
N ILE A 102 -1.78 9.34 5.75
CA ILE A 102 -0.54 9.75 5.08
C ILE A 102 -0.77 9.74 3.57
N ALA A 103 -0.22 10.72 2.87
CA ALA A 103 -0.23 10.79 1.42
C ALA A 103 1.14 11.28 0.91
N VAL A 104 1.55 10.75 -0.24
CA VAL A 104 2.78 11.14 -0.95
C VAL A 104 2.40 12.13 -2.05
N SER A 105 3.19 13.20 -2.21
CA SER A 105 2.96 14.21 -3.25
C SER A 105 2.85 13.56 -4.64
N PRO A 106 1.92 13.99 -5.53
CA PRO A 106 1.89 13.55 -6.92
C PRO A 106 3.20 13.87 -7.66
N THR A 107 3.94 14.88 -7.20
CA THR A 107 5.26 15.30 -7.70
C THR A 107 6.41 14.89 -6.77
N PHE A 108 6.25 13.80 -6.01
CA PHE A 108 7.24 13.36 -5.01
C PHE A 108 8.64 13.16 -5.58
N ALA A 109 8.75 12.68 -6.82
CA ALA A 109 10.05 12.50 -7.47
C ALA A 109 10.83 13.83 -7.61
N GLN A 110 10.14 14.97 -7.61
CA GLN A 110 10.72 16.30 -7.69
C GLN A 110 10.80 17.00 -6.33
N ASP A 111 9.75 16.91 -5.51
CA ASP A 111 9.61 17.72 -4.29
C ASP A 111 9.94 16.97 -2.98
N GLN A 112 9.91 15.64 -3.01
CA GLN A 112 10.02 14.73 -1.88
C GLN A 112 9.06 15.06 -0.72
N ILE A 113 7.87 15.59 -1.00
CA ILE A 113 6.91 16.04 0.01
C ILE A 113 5.96 14.90 0.43
N VAL A 114 5.81 14.75 1.74
CA VAL A 114 4.84 13.86 2.39
C VAL A 114 3.85 14.70 3.19
N TYR A 115 2.58 14.27 3.15
CA TYR A 115 1.47 14.85 3.90
C TYR A 115 1.03 13.88 4.98
N VAL A 116 0.72 14.39 6.17
CA VAL A 116 0.14 13.57 7.25
C VAL A 116 -1.00 14.29 7.93
N TYR A 117 -2.04 13.53 8.27
CA TYR A 117 -3.14 13.95 9.13
C TYR A 117 -2.86 13.49 10.56
N PHE A 118 -3.02 14.36 11.54
CA PHE A 118 -2.94 13.96 12.94
C PHE A 118 -3.84 14.79 13.85
N THR A 119 -4.19 14.18 14.98
CA THR A 119 -4.84 14.84 16.11
C THR A 119 -3.78 15.57 16.93
N SER A 120 -3.89 16.88 17.03
CA SER A 120 -3.01 17.74 17.85
C SER A 120 -3.60 17.99 19.25
N ALA A 121 -2.95 18.82 20.05
CA ALA A 121 -3.48 19.31 21.32
C ALA A 121 -4.59 20.37 21.20
N SER A 122 -4.94 20.88 20.00
CA SER A 122 -6.12 21.77 19.83
C SER A 122 -7.14 21.35 18.75
N ASP A 123 -6.76 20.56 17.76
CA ASP A 123 -7.59 20.23 16.58
C ASP A 123 -7.12 18.91 15.94
N ASN A 124 -7.75 18.49 14.86
CA ASN A 124 -7.12 17.68 13.84
C ASN A 124 -6.54 18.60 12.75
N ARG A 125 -5.44 18.17 12.12
CA ARG A 125 -4.78 18.97 11.08
C ARG A 125 -4.01 18.11 10.09
N VAL A 126 -3.76 18.70 8.93
CA VAL A 126 -2.84 18.19 7.92
C VAL A 126 -1.60 19.07 7.90
N ILE A 127 -0.44 18.42 7.97
CA ILE A 127 0.85 19.06 7.71
C ILE A 127 1.51 18.41 6.49
N ARG A 128 2.50 19.10 5.94
CA ARG A 128 3.43 18.54 4.97
C ARG A 128 4.88 18.82 5.37
N PHE A 129 5.78 17.96 4.90
CA PHE A 129 7.23 18.12 5.10
C PHE A 129 7.99 17.43 3.96
N ARG A 130 9.25 17.80 3.75
CA ARG A 130 10.15 17.03 2.86
C ARG A 130 10.66 15.81 3.60
N LEU A 131 10.69 14.65 2.96
CA LEU A 131 11.10 13.38 3.58
C LEU A 131 12.54 13.43 4.12
N SER A 132 13.42 14.20 3.48
CA SER A 132 14.81 14.44 3.92
C SER A 132 14.94 15.43 5.09
N SER A 133 13.86 16.11 5.48
CA SER A 133 13.84 17.11 6.56
C SER A 133 12.48 17.11 7.27
N PRO A 134 12.07 15.99 7.90
CA PRO A 134 10.73 15.83 8.49
C PRO A 134 10.45 16.75 9.68
N GLN A 135 11.50 17.36 10.24
CA GLN A 135 11.41 18.33 11.32
C GLN A 135 10.89 19.70 10.86
N THR A 136 10.99 20.01 9.57
CA THR A 136 10.51 21.26 8.96
C THR A 136 9.12 21.05 8.40
N GLN A 137 8.11 21.32 9.23
CA GLN A 137 6.71 21.06 8.94
C GLN A 137 5.98 22.34 8.53
N GLN A 138 5.09 22.23 7.55
CA GLN A 138 4.17 23.30 7.15
C GLN A 138 2.74 22.84 7.35
N VAL A 139 1.92 23.67 7.98
CA VAL A 139 0.48 23.41 8.11
C VAL A 139 -0.17 23.60 6.74
N VAL A 140 -0.92 22.59 6.31
CA VAL A 140 -1.72 22.61 5.06
C VAL A 140 -3.16 22.92 5.39
N LEU A 141 -3.70 22.32 6.44
CA LEU A 141 -5.07 22.53 6.89
C LEU A 141 -5.14 22.32 8.40
N SER A 142 -5.80 23.23 9.12
CA SER A 142 -5.98 23.18 10.58
C SER A 142 -7.38 23.59 10.98
N GLY A 143 -7.72 23.48 12.27
CA GLY A 143 -9.04 23.84 12.78
C GLY A 143 -10.12 22.80 12.49
N ILE A 144 -9.73 21.57 12.10
CA ILE A 144 -10.68 20.46 12.01
C ILE A 144 -11.05 20.06 13.45
N PRO A 145 -12.35 20.01 13.81
CA PRO A 145 -12.75 19.59 15.15
C PRO A 145 -12.14 18.25 15.55
N ARG A 146 -11.82 18.08 16.84
CA ARG A 146 -11.31 16.82 17.38
C ARG A 146 -12.09 16.39 18.62
N GLY A 147 -12.30 15.09 18.74
CA GLY A 147 -13.10 14.47 19.78
C GLY A 147 -12.38 13.28 20.42
N GLN A 148 -13.01 12.68 21.43
CA GLN A 148 -12.61 11.36 21.91
C GLN A 148 -12.97 10.24 20.91
N SER A 149 -13.91 10.51 20.02
CA SER A 149 -14.27 9.65 18.90
C SER A 149 -14.47 10.50 17.65
N ASP A 150 -14.57 9.83 16.51
CA ASP A 150 -15.05 10.37 15.25
C ASP A 150 -14.14 11.47 14.70
N ASN A 151 -12.84 11.20 14.71
CA ASN A 151 -11.82 12.10 14.18
C ASN A 151 -11.59 11.97 12.66
N GLY A 152 -12.19 10.98 11.98
CA GLY A 152 -11.95 10.70 10.56
C GLY A 152 -10.47 10.41 10.29
N GLY A 153 -9.87 11.12 9.32
CA GLY A 153 -8.43 11.26 9.20
C GLY A 153 -7.78 10.64 7.97
N ARG A 154 -8.54 10.15 6.99
CA ARG A 154 -7.98 9.68 5.73
C ARG A 154 -7.61 10.87 4.86
N ILE A 155 -6.42 10.81 4.26
CA ILE A 155 -6.00 11.75 3.23
C ILE A 155 -5.51 11.01 2.00
N ALA A 156 -5.80 11.55 0.82
CA ALA A 156 -5.33 11.01 -0.45
C ALA A 156 -5.39 12.08 -1.54
N PHE A 157 -4.51 12.00 -2.51
CA PHE A 157 -4.60 12.83 -3.71
C PHE A 157 -5.60 12.22 -4.69
N GLY A 158 -6.54 13.05 -5.15
CA GLY A 158 -7.46 12.69 -6.22
C GLY A 158 -6.77 12.73 -7.59
N PRO A 159 -7.42 12.19 -8.64
CA PRO A 159 -6.91 12.23 -10.01
C PRO A 159 -6.82 13.65 -10.58
N ASP A 160 -7.46 14.63 -9.95
CA ASP A 160 -7.38 16.05 -10.25
C ASP A 160 -6.17 16.77 -9.61
N GLY A 161 -5.32 16.03 -8.89
CA GLY A 161 -4.14 16.55 -8.20
C GLY A 161 -4.44 17.30 -6.90
N MET A 162 -5.69 17.29 -6.44
CA MET A 162 -6.09 17.92 -5.17
C MET A 162 -5.95 16.94 -4.01
N LEU A 163 -5.66 17.47 -2.82
CA LEU A 163 -5.65 16.70 -1.59
C LEU A 163 -7.06 16.63 -1.02
N TYR A 164 -7.59 15.41 -0.89
CA TYR A 164 -8.85 15.16 -0.21
C TYR A 164 -8.59 14.75 1.24
N VAL A 165 -9.39 15.27 2.17
CA VAL A 165 -9.25 15.06 3.60
C VAL A 165 -10.61 14.66 4.18
N SER A 166 -10.68 13.45 4.74
CA SER A 166 -11.88 12.95 5.40
C SER A 166 -11.88 13.34 6.88
N THR A 167 -13.02 13.79 7.39
CA THR A 167 -13.19 14.17 8.80
C THR A 167 -14.42 13.49 9.37
N GLY A 168 -14.39 13.25 10.68
CA GLY A 168 -15.61 12.89 11.41
C GLY A 168 -16.18 14.11 12.14
N ASP A 169 -17.35 13.94 12.74
CA ASP A 169 -18.08 14.98 13.46
C ASP A 169 -17.50 15.30 14.84
N ALA A 170 -16.44 14.60 15.25
CA ALA A 170 -15.74 14.74 16.52
C ALA A 170 -16.62 14.46 17.76
N GLY A 171 -17.64 13.62 17.62
CA GLY A 171 -18.61 13.31 18.68
C GLY A 171 -19.67 14.40 18.88
N ASN A 172 -19.73 15.40 17.98
CA ASN A 172 -20.79 16.39 17.94
C ASN A 172 -21.48 16.34 16.57
N PRO A 173 -22.61 15.61 16.46
CA PRO A 173 -23.29 15.39 15.18
C PRO A 173 -23.72 16.67 14.45
N GLY A 174 -23.94 17.77 15.17
CA GLY A 174 -24.24 19.08 14.57
C GLY A 174 -23.12 19.58 13.64
N ASN A 175 -21.88 19.16 13.87
CA ASN A 175 -20.74 19.51 13.01
C ASN A 175 -20.94 19.06 11.57
N ALA A 176 -21.60 17.92 11.34
CA ALA A 176 -21.79 17.35 10.01
C ALA A 176 -22.61 18.26 9.07
N GLN A 177 -23.56 19.02 9.61
CA GLN A 177 -24.46 19.88 8.85
C GLN A 177 -24.09 21.37 8.88
N ASN A 178 -23.34 21.82 9.89
CA ASN A 178 -22.96 23.23 10.03
C ASN A 178 -21.67 23.60 9.26
N GLY A 179 -21.27 24.87 9.34
CA GLY A 179 -20.12 25.43 8.64
C GLY A 179 -18.74 25.07 9.20
N THR A 180 -18.63 24.13 10.15
CA THR A 180 -17.34 23.62 10.63
C THR A 180 -16.71 22.65 9.61
N LEU A 181 -15.46 22.25 9.87
CA LEU A 181 -14.75 21.23 9.08
C LEU A 181 -15.02 19.79 9.56
N GLY A 182 -15.87 19.59 10.57
CA GLY A 182 -16.21 18.27 11.10
C GLY A 182 -17.34 17.61 10.30
N GLY A 183 -17.27 16.29 10.13
CA GLY A 183 -18.26 15.51 9.39
C GLY A 183 -18.32 15.87 7.91
N LYS A 184 -17.14 15.99 7.28
CA LYS A 184 -16.95 16.45 5.90
C LYS A 184 -16.00 15.52 5.14
N ILE A 185 -16.09 15.59 3.80
CA ILE A 185 -14.93 15.37 2.95
C ILE A 185 -14.51 16.76 2.44
N LEU A 186 -13.25 17.09 2.64
CA LEU A 186 -12.65 18.36 2.24
C LEU A 186 -11.76 18.15 1.01
N ARG A 187 -11.59 19.18 0.18
CA ARG A 187 -10.73 19.22 -1.00
C ARG A 187 -9.93 20.52 -1.01
N VAL A 188 -8.62 20.41 -0.95
CA VAL A 188 -7.67 21.53 -0.96
C VAL A 188 -6.56 21.30 -1.99
N ARG A 189 -5.91 22.38 -2.42
CA ARG A 189 -4.66 22.27 -3.21
C ARG A 189 -3.54 21.67 -2.37
N PRO A 190 -2.44 21.19 -2.99
CA PRO A 190 -1.26 20.71 -2.28
C PRO A 190 -0.63 21.73 -1.30
N ASP A 191 -0.91 23.02 -1.46
CA ASP A 191 -0.47 24.10 -0.57
C ASP A 191 -1.49 24.49 0.51
N GLY A 192 -2.67 23.85 0.53
CA GLY A 192 -3.75 24.12 1.47
C GLY A 192 -4.75 25.17 1.00
N SER A 193 -4.49 25.86 -0.11
CA SER A 193 -5.45 26.83 -0.66
C SER A 193 -6.71 26.15 -1.20
N VAL A 194 -7.84 26.86 -1.13
CA VAL A 194 -9.13 26.33 -1.60
C VAL A 194 -9.21 26.43 -3.14
N PRO A 195 -9.52 25.32 -3.84
CA PRO A 195 -9.81 25.36 -5.27
C PRO A 195 -11.06 26.22 -5.56
N PRO A 196 -11.03 27.11 -6.57
CA PRO A 196 -12.16 28.00 -6.89
C PRO A 196 -13.37 27.24 -7.47
N ASP A 197 -13.15 26.02 -7.95
CA ASP A 197 -14.17 25.10 -8.45
C ASP A 197 -14.77 24.22 -7.33
N ASN A 198 -14.42 24.44 -6.06
CA ASN A 198 -15.09 23.77 -4.96
C ASN A 198 -16.60 24.15 -4.92
N PRO A 199 -17.46 23.22 -4.47
CA PRO A 199 -18.91 23.40 -4.53
C PRO A 199 -19.43 24.52 -3.61
N PHE A 200 -18.65 24.91 -2.61
CA PHE A 200 -18.96 26.01 -1.69
C PHE A 200 -17.87 27.07 -1.82
N ALA A 201 -18.27 28.29 -2.24
CA ALA A 201 -17.33 29.37 -2.52
C ALA A 201 -16.41 29.67 -1.33
N GLY A 202 -15.09 29.68 -1.57
CA GLY A 202 -14.08 29.97 -0.55
C GLY A 202 -13.96 28.92 0.57
N SER A 203 -14.63 27.77 0.45
CA SER A 203 -14.64 26.71 1.46
C SER A 203 -13.91 25.45 0.97
N PRO A 204 -13.13 24.78 1.83
CA PRO A 204 -12.51 23.50 1.51
C PRO A 204 -13.53 22.35 1.47
N VAL A 205 -14.79 22.57 1.87
CA VAL A 205 -15.81 21.50 1.90
C VAL A 205 -16.11 21.00 0.49
N TYR A 206 -15.98 19.70 0.28
CA TYR A 206 -16.35 19.01 -0.96
C TYR A 206 -17.69 18.28 -0.81
N SER A 207 -17.91 17.59 0.31
CA SER A 207 -19.21 17.04 0.71
C SER A 207 -19.39 17.10 2.23
N TYR A 208 -20.63 16.94 2.68
CA TYR A 208 -21.01 17.11 4.09
C TYR A 208 -22.12 16.14 4.51
N GLY A 209 -22.51 16.17 5.78
CA GLY A 209 -23.48 15.23 6.34
C GLY A 209 -22.87 13.85 6.59
N HIS A 210 -21.60 13.82 7.02
CA HIS A 210 -20.89 12.60 7.38
C HIS A 210 -20.72 12.49 8.90
N ARG A 211 -20.74 11.27 9.44
CA ARG A 211 -20.42 10.93 10.82
C ARG A 211 -18.92 10.74 11.02
N ASN A 212 -18.31 9.74 10.37
CA ASN A 212 -16.88 9.41 10.57
C ASN A 212 -16.26 8.69 9.37
N VAL A 213 -15.82 9.46 8.38
CA VAL A 213 -15.27 8.92 7.12
C VAL A 213 -13.81 8.45 7.31
N GLN A 214 -13.53 7.20 6.93
CA GLN A 214 -12.26 6.52 7.23
C GLN A 214 -11.48 6.02 6.00
N GLY A 215 -12.12 5.97 4.82
CA GLY A 215 -11.51 5.53 3.57
C GLY A 215 -11.96 6.38 2.40
N LEU A 216 -11.07 6.56 1.42
CA LEU A 216 -11.29 7.30 0.19
C LEU A 216 -10.65 6.53 -0.96
N ALA A 217 -11.36 6.35 -2.06
CA ALA A 217 -10.82 5.75 -3.28
C ALA A 217 -11.50 6.34 -4.52
N TRP A 218 -10.81 6.33 -5.65
CA TRP A 218 -11.36 6.77 -6.94
C TRP A 218 -11.45 5.61 -7.91
N ASP A 219 -12.54 5.52 -8.66
CA ASP A 219 -12.57 4.68 -9.86
C ASP A 219 -11.76 5.29 -11.01
N THR A 220 -11.59 4.54 -12.09
CA THR A 220 -10.87 4.99 -13.29
C THR A 220 -11.54 6.17 -14.01
N GLY A 221 -12.81 6.44 -13.73
CA GLY A 221 -13.54 7.62 -14.22
C GLY A 221 -13.38 8.84 -13.32
N GLY A 222 -12.61 8.73 -12.23
CA GLY A 222 -12.41 9.80 -11.27
C GLY A 222 -13.57 10.01 -10.29
N ARG A 223 -14.51 9.07 -10.18
CA ARG A 223 -15.56 9.13 -9.17
C ARG A 223 -14.98 8.75 -7.81
N LEU A 224 -15.18 9.63 -6.83
CA LEU A 224 -14.78 9.39 -5.45
C LEU A 224 -15.78 8.46 -4.75
N TYR A 225 -15.28 7.52 -3.98
CA TYR A 225 -16.04 6.69 -3.05
C TYR A 225 -15.46 6.85 -1.65
N ALA A 226 -16.30 6.70 -0.63
CA ALA A 226 -15.87 6.80 0.75
C ALA A 226 -16.57 5.77 1.64
N THR A 227 -15.83 5.23 2.59
CA THR A 227 -16.33 4.36 3.66
C THR A 227 -16.47 5.15 4.94
N GLU A 228 -17.54 4.87 5.68
CA GLU A 228 -17.90 5.63 6.87
C GLU A 228 -18.40 4.72 7.98
N PHE A 229 -17.98 5.00 9.23
CA PHE A 229 -18.59 4.38 10.40
C PHE A 229 -19.93 5.04 10.68
N GLY A 230 -20.95 4.20 10.77
CA GLY A 230 -22.22 4.57 11.36
C GLY A 230 -22.13 4.77 12.86
N GLU A 231 -23.27 5.11 13.45
CA GLU A 231 -23.53 4.87 14.87
C GLU A 231 -23.91 3.39 15.06
N ASP A 232 -25.10 3.10 15.59
CA ASP A 232 -25.48 1.73 15.96
C ASP A 232 -26.17 0.96 14.83
N ALA A 233 -26.74 1.65 13.84
CA ALA A 233 -27.60 1.04 12.85
C ALA A 233 -26.86 0.55 11.60
N TRP A 234 -26.13 1.45 10.92
CA TRP A 234 -25.61 1.24 9.56
C TRP A 234 -24.26 1.90 9.35
N ASP A 235 -23.24 1.11 8.99
CA ASP A 235 -22.05 1.59 8.31
C ASP A 235 -22.31 1.72 6.82
N GLU A 236 -21.50 2.55 6.14
CA GLU A 236 -21.79 2.94 4.76
C GLU A 236 -20.58 2.88 3.83
N LEU A 237 -20.87 2.56 2.56
CA LEU A 237 -20.06 2.90 1.42
C LEU A 237 -20.85 3.87 0.54
N ASN A 238 -20.27 5.03 0.28
CA ASN A 238 -20.90 6.14 -0.41
C ASN A 238 -20.20 6.42 -1.75
N ALA A 239 -20.98 6.73 -2.79
CA ALA A 239 -20.47 7.32 -4.03
C ALA A 239 -20.53 8.85 -3.92
N ILE A 240 -19.36 9.48 -3.80
CA ILE A 240 -19.23 10.89 -3.43
C ILE A 240 -19.33 11.81 -4.65
N VAL A 241 -20.20 12.81 -4.55
CA VAL A 241 -20.30 13.92 -5.51
C VAL A 241 -20.01 15.29 -4.84
N PRO A 242 -19.52 16.29 -5.60
CA PRO A 242 -19.36 17.64 -5.09
C PRO A 242 -20.69 18.22 -4.57
N GLY A 243 -20.67 18.84 -3.40
CA GLY A 243 -21.81 19.49 -2.76
C GLY A 243 -22.83 18.52 -2.15
N GLY A 244 -22.60 17.21 -2.21
CA GLY A 244 -23.52 16.20 -1.70
C GLY A 244 -23.69 16.26 -0.17
N ASN A 245 -24.95 16.11 0.29
CA ASN A 245 -25.31 15.91 1.68
C ASN A 245 -25.61 14.43 1.93
N TYR A 246 -24.87 13.76 2.81
CA TYR A 246 -25.03 12.33 3.15
C TYR A 246 -25.92 12.10 4.37
N GLY A 247 -26.59 13.15 4.84
CA GLY A 247 -27.76 13.03 5.72
C GLY A 247 -27.46 13.00 7.22
N TRP A 248 -26.27 12.59 7.66
CA TRP A 248 -25.96 12.54 9.09
C TRP A 248 -26.07 13.93 9.75
N PRO A 249 -26.74 14.07 10.91
CA PRO A 249 -27.35 13.02 11.72
C PRO A 249 -28.85 12.80 11.51
N ALA A 250 -29.48 13.57 10.62
CA ALA A 250 -30.91 13.46 10.39
C ALA A 250 -31.30 12.14 9.69
N CYS A 251 -30.33 11.52 9.02
CA CYS A 251 -30.46 10.28 8.27
C CYS A 251 -29.19 9.45 8.42
N GLN A 252 -29.36 8.12 8.55
CA GLN A 252 -28.30 7.12 8.56
C GLN A 252 -28.78 5.89 7.77
N GLY A 253 -27.98 5.41 6.83
CA GLY A 253 -28.34 4.36 5.89
C GLY A 253 -29.18 4.89 4.72
N VAL A 254 -30.00 4.00 4.14
CA VAL A 254 -30.88 4.34 3.01
C VAL A 254 -32.15 5.01 3.53
N CYS A 255 -32.33 6.30 3.24
CA CYS A 255 -33.43 7.11 3.72
C CYS A 255 -34.51 7.37 2.66
N GLY A 256 -34.18 7.25 1.37
CA GLY A 256 -35.16 7.42 0.28
C GLY A 256 -35.70 8.85 0.14
N ASP A 257 -34.98 9.85 0.67
CA ASP A 257 -35.32 11.26 0.59
C ASP A 257 -34.29 12.00 -0.28
N THR A 258 -34.77 12.69 -1.31
CA THR A 258 -33.93 13.45 -2.27
C THR A 258 -33.06 14.55 -1.66
N ARG A 259 -33.33 14.97 -0.42
CA ARG A 259 -32.49 15.92 0.33
C ARG A 259 -31.12 15.33 0.68
N TRP A 260 -31.02 14.00 0.73
CA TRP A 260 -29.82 13.28 1.11
C TRP A 260 -29.39 12.32 0.01
N ARG A 261 -28.11 11.96 0.02
CA ARG A 261 -27.55 10.94 -0.84
C ARG A 261 -27.45 9.65 -0.07
N ASP A 262 -28.27 8.69 -0.47
CA ASP A 262 -28.23 7.35 0.11
C ASP A 262 -26.90 6.65 -0.22
N PRO A 263 -26.39 5.81 0.70
CA PRO A 263 -25.23 4.98 0.47
C PRO A 263 -25.50 3.91 -0.60
N ILE A 264 -24.43 3.51 -1.30
CA ILE A 264 -24.51 2.44 -2.32
C ILE A 264 -24.40 1.04 -1.70
N VAL A 265 -23.87 0.94 -0.47
CA VAL A 265 -23.91 -0.26 0.37
C VAL A 265 -24.05 0.16 1.83
N THR A 266 -24.85 -0.59 2.59
CA THR A 266 -24.92 -0.50 4.05
C THR A 266 -24.52 -1.82 4.70
N TRP A 267 -23.82 -1.78 5.83
CA TRP A 267 -23.54 -2.94 6.67
C TRP A 267 -23.98 -2.71 8.11
N ARG A 268 -24.25 -3.78 8.85
CA ARG A 268 -24.32 -3.67 10.32
C ARG A 268 -22.91 -3.38 10.87
N PRO A 269 -22.77 -2.55 11.93
CA PRO A 269 -21.48 -2.30 12.56
C PRO A 269 -20.68 -3.56 12.94
N ALA A 270 -21.37 -4.62 13.37
CA ALA A 270 -20.74 -5.90 13.70
C ALA A 270 -20.13 -6.64 12.48
N GLU A 271 -20.61 -6.35 11.27
CA GLU A 271 -20.13 -6.98 10.03
C GLU A 271 -19.02 -6.18 9.35
N ALA A 272 -18.88 -4.90 9.68
CA ALA A 272 -17.92 -4.00 9.06
C ALA A 272 -17.12 -3.17 10.08
N SER A 273 -17.61 -1.99 10.43
CA SER A 273 -16.80 -0.82 10.79
C SER A 273 -15.74 -0.56 9.70
N PRO A 274 -16.17 -0.10 8.50
CA PRO A 274 -15.32 -0.01 7.32
C PRO A 274 -14.37 1.18 7.40
N SER A 275 -13.09 0.93 7.15
CA SER A 275 -11.99 1.86 7.35
C SER A 275 -11.33 2.20 6.01
N GLY A 276 -10.08 1.79 5.75
CA GLY A 276 -9.41 2.05 4.48
C GLY A 276 -10.17 1.50 3.27
N LEU A 277 -10.05 2.18 2.14
CA LEU A 277 -10.72 1.86 0.87
C LEU A 277 -9.71 1.94 -0.27
N ALA A 278 -9.73 0.96 -1.18
CA ALA A 278 -8.94 0.98 -2.40
C ALA A 278 -9.81 0.56 -3.58
N TYR A 279 -9.53 1.07 -4.78
CA TYR A 279 -10.16 0.63 -6.01
C TYR A 279 -9.13 -0.08 -6.90
N ALA A 280 -9.48 -1.27 -7.39
CA ALA A 280 -8.69 -1.98 -8.39
C ALA A 280 -9.60 -2.90 -9.22
N ASN A 281 -9.34 -2.98 -10.53
CA ASN A 281 -10.03 -3.92 -11.45
C ASN A 281 -11.57 -3.90 -11.34
N GLY A 282 -12.19 -2.72 -11.28
CA GLY A 282 -13.66 -2.65 -11.17
C GLY A 282 -14.22 -2.96 -9.79
N THR A 283 -13.37 -3.08 -8.77
CA THR A 283 -13.76 -3.52 -7.41
C THR A 283 -13.23 -2.56 -6.36
N LEU A 284 -14.08 -2.19 -5.41
CA LEU A 284 -13.73 -1.49 -4.19
C LEU A 284 -13.39 -2.52 -3.09
N PHE A 285 -12.22 -2.37 -2.47
CA PHE A 285 -11.78 -3.17 -1.35
C PHE A 285 -11.86 -2.32 -0.07
N ALA A 286 -12.70 -2.69 0.88
CA ALA A 286 -12.91 -1.98 2.13
C ALA A 286 -12.45 -2.82 3.32
N ALA A 287 -11.46 -2.31 4.06
CA ALA A 287 -10.96 -2.95 5.28
C ALA A 287 -11.97 -2.79 6.43
N ALA A 288 -12.36 -3.86 7.09
CA ALA A 288 -13.32 -3.83 8.19
C ALA A 288 -12.65 -4.16 9.52
N LEU A 289 -12.85 -3.27 10.51
CA LEU A 289 -12.30 -3.42 11.85
C LEU A 289 -13.09 -4.45 12.65
N ARG A 290 -14.32 -4.12 13.06
CA ARG A 290 -15.16 -5.00 13.90
C ARG A 290 -15.60 -6.26 13.16
N GLY A 291 -15.84 -6.12 11.85
CA GLY A 291 -16.15 -7.24 10.95
C GLY A 291 -15.01 -8.22 10.72
N THR A 292 -13.76 -7.83 11.03
CA THR A 292 -12.53 -8.63 10.88
C THR A 292 -12.37 -9.24 9.48
N ARG A 293 -12.61 -8.45 8.44
CA ARG A 293 -12.63 -8.92 7.04
C ARG A 293 -12.23 -7.82 6.08
N LEU A 294 -11.94 -8.19 4.84
CA LEU A 294 -11.84 -7.25 3.72
C LEU A 294 -13.08 -7.45 2.85
N TRP A 295 -13.91 -6.43 2.69
CA TRP A 295 -15.02 -6.47 1.74
C TRP A 295 -14.50 -6.19 0.34
N ALA A 296 -14.82 -7.03 -0.62
CA ALA A 296 -14.66 -6.77 -2.05
C ALA A 296 -16.04 -6.46 -2.65
N VAL A 297 -16.20 -5.25 -3.18
CA VAL A 297 -17.47 -4.73 -3.69
C VAL A 297 -17.27 -4.36 -5.15
N PRO A 298 -17.79 -5.14 -6.11
CA PRO A 298 -17.81 -4.74 -7.51
C PRO A 298 -18.46 -3.37 -7.64
N ALA A 299 -17.87 -2.45 -8.39
CA ALA A 299 -18.35 -1.07 -8.49
C ALA A 299 -18.24 -0.56 -9.93
N ALA A 300 -19.36 -0.06 -10.45
CA ALA A 300 -19.46 0.48 -11.81
C ALA A 300 -20.42 1.67 -11.83
N GLY A 301 -19.98 2.79 -12.43
CA GLY A 301 -20.86 3.94 -12.68
C GLY A 301 -21.45 4.59 -11.43
N GLY A 302 -20.85 4.42 -10.24
CA GLY A 302 -21.42 4.90 -8.98
C GLY A 302 -22.44 3.95 -8.35
N THR A 303 -22.53 2.71 -8.83
CA THR A 303 -23.36 1.65 -8.24
C THR A 303 -22.49 0.51 -7.74
N ALA A 304 -22.95 -0.20 -6.71
CA ALA A 304 -22.29 -1.37 -6.16
C ALA A 304 -22.98 -2.66 -6.59
N GLY A 305 -22.19 -3.71 -6.84
CA GLY A 305 -22.64 -5.10 -6.89
C GLY A 305 -22.64 -5.72 -5.49
N THR A 306 -22.86 -7.04 -5.43
CA THR A 306 -22.91 -7.79 -4.17
C THR A 306 -21.54 -7.80 -3.47
N PRO A 307 -21.45 -7.34 -2.21
CA PRO A 307 -20.22 -7.46 -1.42
C PRO A 307 -19.82 -8.92 -1.16
N VAL A 308 -18.54 -9.21 -1.30
CA VAL A 308 -17.93 -10.51 -0.97
C VAL A 308 -16.97 -10.33 0.20
N ALA A 309 -17.08 -11.18 1.22
CA ALA A 309 -16.21 -11.15 2.39
C ALA A 309 -14.93 -11.96 2.12
N GLU A 310 -13.78 -11.31 2.21
CA GLU A 310 -12.46 -11.91 2.10
C GLU A 310 -11.71 -11.82 3.42
N LEU A 311 -10.77 -12.74 3.64
CA LEU A 311 -9.90 -12.79 4.83
C LEU A 311 -10.63 -12.82 6.19
N GLN A 312 -11.92 -13.19 6.20
CA GLN A 312 -12.76 -13.12 7.39
C GLN A 312 -12.17 -13.89 8.58
N GLY A 313 -11.96 -13.20 9.70
CA GLY A 313 -11.40 -13.74 10.94
C GLY A 313 -9.92 -14.12 10.89
N ARG A 314 -9.27 -14.10 9.72
CA ARG A 314 -7.92 -14.67 9.53
C ARG A 314 -6.82 -13.84 10.18
N TYR A 315 -6.94 -12.51 10.16
CA TYR A 315 -5.92 -11.58 10.64
C TYR A 315 -6.44 -10.62 11.72
N GLY A 316 -7.68 -10.84 12.19
CA GLY A 316 -8.36 -9.91 13.08
C GLY A 316 -8.82 -8.65 12.35
N ARG A 317 -8.64 -7.49 13.00
CA ARG A 317 -9.15 -6.19 12.56
C ARG A 317 -8.30 -5.64 11.42
N LEU A 318 -8.92 -5.24 10.31
CA LEU A 318 -8.23 -4.66 9.16
C LEU A 318 -8.49 -3.14 9.08
N ARG A 319 -7.44 -2.34 8.85
CA ARG A 319 -7.50 -0.86 8.98
C ARG A 319 -7.23 -0.10 7.68
N ALA A 320 -6.14 -0.39 6.99
CA ALA A 320 -5.83 0.26 5.72
C ALA A 320 -5.81 -0.77 4.61
N VAL A 321 -6.17 -0.36 3.40
CA VAL A 321 -5.96 -1.12 2.18
C VAL A 321 -5.54 -0.16 1.07
N ALA A 322 -4.57 -0.58 0.26
CA ALA A 322 -4.09 0.19 -0.88
C ALA A 322 -3.59 -0.76 -1.99
N LEU A 323 -3.72 -0.33 -3.24
CA LEU A 323 -3.06 -0.99 -4.36
C LEU A 323 -1.59 -0.51 -4.42
N GLY A 324 -0.66 -1.43 -4.25
CA GLY A 324 0.77 -1.16 -4.34
C GLY A 324 1.22 -0.92 -5.78
N PRO A 325 2.34 -0.18 -6.00
CA PRO A 325 2.93 0.02 -7.32
C PRO A 325 3.49 -1.28 -7.94
N ASP A 326 3.56 -2.35 -7.16
CA ASP A 326 3.87 -3.71 -7.59
C ASP A 326 2.64 -4.47 -8.09
N GLY A 327 1.45 -3.85 -8.06
CA GLY A 327 0.18 -4.44 -8.47
C GLY A 327 -0.48 -5.30 -7.39
N TRP A 328 0.09 -5.43 -6.20
CA TRP A 328 -0.50 -6.22 -5.11
C TRP A 328 -1.44 -5.36 -4.28
N LEU A 329 -2.48 -5.95 -3.68
CA LEU A 329 -3.18 -5.29 -2.58
C LEU A 329 -2.35 -5.41 -1.32
N TRP A 330 -2.24 -4.31 -0.58
CA TRP A 330 -1.61 -4.25 0.73
C TRP A 330 -2.65 -3.88 1.77
N VAL A 331 -2.69 -4.60 2.89
CA VAL A 331 -3.69 -4.44 3.95
C VAL A 331 -2.98 -4.38 5.30
N THR A 332 -3.34 -3.44 6.17
CA THR A 332 -2.82 -3.37 7.54
C THR A 332 -3.79 -3.98 8.55
N THR A 333 -3.26 -4.64 9.59
CA THR A 333 -4.06 -5.00 10.77
C THR A 333 -4.08 -3.87 11.79
N SER A 334 -5.01 -3.94 12.74
CA SER A 334 -5.14 -2.99 13.83
C SER A 334 -5.64 -3.68 15.10
N ASN A 335 -4.95 -4.74 15.51
CA ASN A 335 -5.29 -5.53 16.67
C ASN A 335 -4.79 -4.90 17.98
N HIS A 336 -3.82 -3.97 17.91
CA HIS A 336 -3.35 -3.18 19.07
C HIS A 336 -4.24 -1.97 19.41
N ASP A 337 -5.31 -1.71 18.66
CA ASP A 337 -6.26 -0.65 18.99
C ASP A 337 -7.37 -1.12 19.94
N SER A 338 -8.19 -0.16 20.38
CA SER A 338 -9.37 -0.46 21.19
C SER A 338 -10.33 -1.36 20.40
N GLY A 339 -10.52 -2.58 20.93
CA GLY A 339 -11.38 -3.61 20.36
C GLY A 339 -10.65 -4.77 19.68
N GLY A 340 -9.33 -4.75 19.63
CA GLY A 340 -8.52 -5.90 19.19
C GLY A 340 -8.04 -6.79 20.33
N THR A 341 -7.55 -7.97 19.97
CA THR A 341 -6.82 -8.88 20.88
C THR A 341 -5.53 -9.26 20.18
N PRO A 342 -4.44 -8.50 20.40
CA PRO A 342 -3.18 -8.71 19.69
C PRO A 342 -2.65 -10.12 19.90
N VAL A 343 -2.10 -10.69 18.83
CA VAL A 343 -1.27 -11.90 18.91
C VAL A 343 0.19 -11.57 18.60
N VAL A 344 1.10 -12.51 18.88
CA VAL A 344 2.52 -12.34 18.55
C VAL A 344 2.70 -11.97 17.08
N GLY A 345 3.54 -10.98 16.83
CA GLY A 345 3.83 -10.44 15.50
C GLY A 345 2.78 -9.45 14.97
N ASP A 346 1.70 -9.19 15.69
CA ASP A 346 0.85 -8.05 15.37
C ASP A 346 1.58 -6.72 15.69
N ASP A 347 1.17 -5.62 15.09
CA ASP A 347 0.34 -5.53 13.88
C ASP A 347 1.15 -5.82 12.62
N ARG A 348 0.44 -6.18 11.55
CA ARG A 348 0.98 -6.76 10.32
C ARG A 348 0.60 -5.95 9.10
N ILE A 349 1.39 -6.14 8.05
CA ILE A 349 1.02 -5.79 6.68
C ILE A 349 0.86 -7.08 5.90
N ILE A 350 -0.33 -7.31 5.36
CA ILE A 350 -0.68 -8.44 4.51
C ILE A 350 -0.63 -7.97 3.06
N ARG A 351 -0.06 -8.77 2.17
CA ARG A 351 -0.06 -8.55 0.73
C ARG A 351 -0.84 -9.66 0.03
N ILE A 352 -1.65 -9.29 -0.95
CA ILE A 352 -2.46 -10.21 -1.74
C ILE A 352 -2.07 -10.07 -3.22
N PRO A 353 -1.63 -11.16 -3.88
CA PRO A 353 -1.19 -11.11 -5.26
C PRO A 353 -2.33 -10.96 -6.26
N PRO A 354 -2.08 -10.37 -7.43
CA PRO A 354 -2.93 -10.55 -8.60
C PRO A 354 -3.05 -12.03 -8.99
N VAL A 355 -4.15 -12.38 -9.63
CA VAL A 355 -4.29 -13.72 -10.23
C VAL A 355 -3.23 -13.94 -11.29
N GLY A 356 -2.69 -15.16 -11.34
CA GLY A 356 -1.72 -15.54 -12.37
C GLY A 356 -0.33 -14.93 -12.17
N SER A 357 -0.10 -14.13 -11.12
CA SER A 357 1.26 -13.72 -10.79
C SER A 357 2.05 -14.92 -10.26
N SER A 358 2.99 -15.42 -11.07
CA SER A 358 4.08 -16.25 -10.57
C SER A 358 5.08 -15.33 -9.87
N TRP A 359 5.48 -15.70 -8.65
CA TRP A 359 6.47 -14.96 -7.88
C TRP A 359 7.79 -14.85 -8.67
N PRO A 360 8.27 -13.66 -9.05
CA PRO A 360 9.69 -13.54 -9.37
C PRO A 360 10.44 -13.72 -8.05
N SER A 361 11.44 -14.61 -8.02
CA SER A 361 12.45 -14.64 -6.97
C SER A 361 12.89 -13.21 -6.62
N PRO A 362 13.23 -12.89 -5.35
CA PRO A 362 13.51 -11.52 -4.95
C PRO A 362 14.80 -11.13 -5.69
N SER A 363 14.62 -10.47 -6.81
CA SER A 363 15.70 -9.84 -7.55
C SER A 363 16.15 -8.74 -6.61
N ALA A 364 17.45 -8.76 -6.29
CA ALA A 364 18.09 -7.78 -5.42
C ALA A 364 17.49 -6.39 -5.65
N GLY A 365 16.99 -5.77 -4.58
CA GLY A 365 16.61 -4.36 -4.62
C GLY A 365 17.76 -3.53 -5.21
N PRO A 366 17.47 -2.33 -5.76
CA PRO A 366 18.52 -1.50 -6.33
C PRO A 366 19.63 -1.31 -5.29
N SER A 367 20.83 -1.80 -5.64
CA SER A 367 22.05 -1.54 -4.90
C SER A 367 22.24 -0.03 -4.85
N LEU A 368 22.05 0.56 -3.67
CA LEU A 368 22.56 1.89 -3.38
C LEU A 368 24.08 1.78 -3.32
N SER A 369 24.73 1.74 -4.49
CA SER A 369 26.18 1.87 -4.59
C SER A 369 26.55 3.30 -4.22
N PRO A 370 27.40 3.53 -3.20
CA PRO A 370 27.98 4.85 -2.98
C PRO A 370 28.88 5.20 -4.17
N SER A 371 28.66 6.36 -4.77
CA SER A 371 29.57 6.91 -5.78
C SER A 371 30.99 6.96 -5.22
N PRO A 372 32.03 6.52 -5.95
CA PRO A 372 33.39 6.70 -5.49
C PRO A 372 33.76 8.18 -5.58
N SER A 373 34.21 8.73 -4.44
CA SER A 373 34.91 10.01 -4.37
C SER A 373 36.09 10.03 -5.37
N PRO A 374 36.36 11.14 -6.07
CA PRO A 374 37.52 11.23 -6.94
C PRO A 374 38.78 11.31 -6.08
N SER A 375 39.63 10.29 -6.19
CA SER A 375 41.00 10.30 -5.70
C SER A 375 41.85 11.28 -6.51
N GLY A 376 42.61 12.10 -5.78
CA GLY A 376 43.59 13.02 -6.36
C GLY A 376 44.71 12.30 -7.09
N GLY A 377 45.10 12.85 -8.24
CA GLY A 377 46.27 12.44 -9.01
C GLY A 377 46.87 13.66 -9.71
N SER A 378 48.13 13.93 -9.38
CA SER A 378 48.92 15.11 -9.75
C SER A 378 49.60 14.97 -11.12
N SER A 379 49.84 16.13 -11.77
CA SER A 379 50.92 16.45 -12.75
C SER A 379 50.57 16.37 -14.26
N PRO A 380 51.35 17.03 -15.16
CA PRO A 380 51.41 18.49 -15.37
C PRO A 380 51.19 18.92 -16.85
N CYS A 381 51.12 20.24 -17.08
CA CYS A 381 50.95 20.92 -18.38
C CYS A 381 52.08 20.67 -19.41
N PRO A 382 51.89 21.10 -20.68
CA PRO A 382 52.49 22.40 -21.06
C PRO A 382 51.56 23.34 -21.86
N SER A 383 51.91 24.63 -21.81
CA SER A 383 51.33 25.78 -22.52
C SER A 383 52.00 26.00 -23.90
N PRO A 384 51.48 26.85 -24.82
CA PRO A 384 51.83 28.29 -24.75
C PRO A 384 50.76 29.32 -25.19
N SER A 385 50.84 30.50 -24.53
CA SER A 385 50.71 31.95 -24.88
C SER A 385 50.19 32.39 -26.27
N VAL A 386 49.54 33.54 -26.54
CA VAL A 386 49.70 34.95 -26.09
C VAL A 386 48.41 35.81 -26.36
N SER A 387 48.19 36.86 -25.57
CA SER A 387 47.19 37.98 -25.63
C SER A 387 47.58 39.11 -26.65
N PRO A 388 46.91 40.29 -26.87
CA PRO A 388 46.14 41.12 -25.89
C PRO A 388 44.86 41.89 -26.37
N SER A 389 44.01 42.22 -25.37
CA SER A 389 43.17 43.43 -25.03
C SER A 389 42.99 44.62 -26.02
N PRO A 390 41.96 45.51 -25.87
CA PRO A 390 41.44 46.06 -24.58
C PRO A 390 39.92 46.35 -24.43
N SER A 391 39.54 46.62 -23.16
CA SER A 391 38.27 47.16 -22.62
C SER A 391 38.33 48.71 -22.53
N PRO A 392 37.24 49.51 -22.34
CA PRO A 392 36.62 49.76 -21.00
C PRO A 392 35.07 50.04 -21.01
N SER A 393 34.25 49.59 -20.03
CA SER A 393 33.84 50.22 -18.73
C SER A 393 32.59 51.17 -18.81
N PRO A 394 31.95 51.70 -17.73
CA PRO A 394 30.91 51.05 -16.88
C PRO A 394 29.67 51.94 -16.45
N SER A 395 28.74 51.34 -15.65
CA SER A 395 27.90 51.95 -14.55
C SER A 395 26.62 52.79 -14.87
N PRO A 396 25.74 53.15 -13.87
CA PRO A 396 25.08 52.38 -12.79
C PRO A 396 23.55 52.73 -12.57
N SER A 397 22.90 52.12 -11.54
CA SER A 397 21.53 52.35 -10.96
C SER A 397 21.24 53.79 -10.44
N PRO A 398 20.17 54.16 -9.65
CA PRO A 398 18.94 53.48 -9.15
C PRO A 398 17.64 54.39 -9.09
N SER A 399 16.52 53.89 -8.49
CA SER A 399 15.69 54.55 -7.43
C SER A 399 14.17 54.28 -7.51
N VAL A 400 13.47 54.55 -6.40
CA VAL A 400 12.29 53.87 -5.82
C VAL A 400 11.08 54.83 -5.64
N SER A 401 9.86 54.27 -5.59
CA SER A 401 8.70 54.67 -4.73
C SER A 401 7.56 55.60 -5.31
N PRO A 402 6.34 55.75 -4.70
CA PRO A 402 5.12 54.95 -5.01
C PRO A 402 3.75 55.72 -5.16
N SER A 403 2.68 54.98 -5.56
CA SER A 403 1.19 55.13 -5.33
C SER A 403 0.39 56.35 -5.86
N PRO A 404 -0.98 56.33 -5.96
CA PRO A 404 -2.00 55.24 -5.99
C PRO A 404 -3.11 55.37 -7.10
N SER A 405 -4.05 54.39 -7.16
CA SER A 405 -5.28 54.19 -7.99
C SER A 405 -6.36 55.31 -7.94
N PRO A 406 -7.61 55.23 -8.52
CA PRO A 406 -8.31 54.16 -9.30
C PRO A 406 -9.25 54.58 -10.48
N SER A 407 -9.76 53.61 -11.28
CA SER A 407 -11.20 53.37 -11.60
C SER A 407 -11.55 52.84 -13.02
N ALA A 408 -12.30 51.71 -13.01
CA ALA A 408 -13.49 51.29 -13.78
C ALA A 408 -13.61 51.32 -15.34
N SER A 409 -13.79 50.09 -15.87
CA SER A 409 -14.89 49.57 -16.74
C SER A 409 -15.16 50.14 -18.16
N SER A 410 -15.03 49.29 -19.20
CA SER A 410 -16.15 48.76 -20.04
C SER A 410 -15.66 47.98 -21.30
N SER A 411 -16.35 46.88 -21.65
CA SER A 411 -16.32 46.11 -22.92
C SER A 411 -17.41 46.65 -23.90
N PRO A 412 -17.62 46.18 -25.17
CA PRO A 412 -17.07 45.03 -25.93
C PRO A 412 -16.64 45.30 -27.43
N SER A 413 -16.24 44.20 -28.12
CA SER A 413 -15.94 43.88 -29.56
C SER A 413 -16.70 44.64 -30.69
N PRO A 414 -16.32 44.58 -32.02
CA PRO A 414 -15.82 43.41 -32.79
C PRO A 414 -14.73 43.64 -33.89
N SER A 415 -14.31 42.54 -34.55
CA SER A 415 -13.35 42.38 -35.67
C SER A 415 -13.72 43.13 -36.98
N PRO A 416 -12.80 43.28 -37.97
CA PRO A 416 -12.52 42.23 -38.98
C PRO A 416 -11.06 42.13 -39.51
N THR A 417 -10.81 41.05 -40.25
CA THR A 417 -9.62 40.64 -41.03
C THR A 417 -9.35 41.57 -42.24
N PRO A 418 -8.14 41.57 -42.87
CA PRO A 418 -7.90 40.65 -43.99
C PRO A 418 -6.44 40.12 -44.17
N SER A 419 -6.34 39.07 -45.00
CA SER A 419 -5.14 38.41 -45.55
C SER A 419 -4.38 39.31 -46.56
N PRO A 420 -3.11 39.04 -46.94
CA PRO A 420 -2.85 38.11 -48.06
C PRO A 420 -1.54 37.28 -47.99
N SER A 421 -1.50 36.21 -48.78
CA SER A 421 -0.32 35.43 -49.21
C SER A 421 0.38 36.12 -50.41
N PRO A 422 1.67 35.86 -50.74
CA PRO A 422 2.03 34.67 -51.53
C PRO A 422 3.43 34.04 -51.25
N SER A 423 3.56 32.77 -51.64
CA SER A 423 4.81 31.97 -51.86
C SER A 423 5.51 32.38 -53.19
N PRO A 424 6.73 31.90 -53.62
CA PRO A 424 7.28 30.54 -53.47
C PRO A 424 8.83 30.31 -53.37
N SER A 425 9.21 29.05 -53.06
CA SER A 425 10.41 28.27 -53.50
C SER A 425 11.82 28.59 -52.92
N PRO A 426 12.82 27.67 -53.02
CA PRO A 426 12.82 26.19 -53.19
C PRO A 426 13.83 25.42 -52.28
N SER A 427 13.95 24.09 -52.53
CA SER A 427 15.08 23.17 -52.26
C SER A 427 15.06 22.25 -51.01
N PRO A 428 15.68 21.04 -51.07
CA PRO A 428 15.35 19.95 -51.98
C PRO A 428 15.24 18.58 -51.26
N SER A 429 14.64 17.61 -51.96
CA SER A 429 14.68 16.18 -51.64
C SER A 429 15.73 15.50 -52.54
N PRO A 430 16.38 14.41 -52.11
CA PRO A 430 16.84 13.40 -53.06
C PRO A 430 16.22 12.03 -52.78
N SER A 431 15.71 11.47 -53.87
CA SER A 431 15.24 10.09 -54.05
C SER A 431 16.41 9.12 -54.29
N ALA A 432 16.12 7.83 -54.14
CA ALA A 432 17.00 6.67 -54.05
C ALA A 432 17.72 6.23 -55.34
N SER A 433 18.86 5.54 -55.18
CA SER A 433 19.23 4.27 -55.87
C SER A 433 20.64 3.76 -55.49
N PRO A 434 20.96 2.46 -55.73
CA PRO A 434 21.76 1.60 -54.86
C PRO A 434 23.20 1.31 -55.34
N CYS A 435 24.02 0.68 -54.50
CA CYS A 435 25.32 0.08 -54.85
C CYS A 435 25.58 -1.19 -53.99
N PRO A 436 26.51 -2.09 -54.34
CA PRO A 436 26.18 -3.46 -54.76
C PRO A 436 26.62 -4.55 -53.76
N SER A 437 25.95 -5.70 -53.83
CA SER A 437 26.36 -6.96 -53.19
C SER A 437 27.65 -7.53 -53.82
N PRO A 438 28.51 -8.18 -53.02
CA PRO A 438 29.48 -9.13 -53.54
C PRO A 438 28.85 -10.51 -53.71
N THR A 439 29.12 -11.11 -54.86
CA THR A 439 28.79 -12.47 -55.30
C THR A 439 29.44 -13.55 -54.42
N PRO A 440 28.84 -14.73 -54.31
CA PRO A 440 29.60 -15.97 -54.34
C PRO A 440 29.18 -16.89 -55.49
N SER A 441 30.20 -17.52 -56.06
CA SER A 441 30.22 -18.51 -57.13
C SER A 441 29.34 -19.75 -56.85
N PRO A 442 28.84 -20.46 -57.88
CA PRO A 442 28.08 -21.69 -57.69
C PRO A 442 29.02 -22.91 -57.61
N SER A 443 28.68 -23.87 -56.75
CA SER A 443 29.21 -25.24 -56.82
C SER A 443 28.08 -26.23 -56.49
N PRO A 444 28.04 -27.43 -57.11
CA PRO A 444 26.79 -28.15 -57.34
C PRO A 444 26.36 -29.04 -56.16
N SER A 445 25.07 -29.37 -56.19
CA SER A 445 24.34 -30.29 -55.33
C SER A 445 25.07 -31.59 -54.98
N PRO A 446 24.84 -32.15 -53.77
CA PRO A 446 24.96 -33.57 -53.56
C PRO A 446 23.62 -34.27 -53.34
N SER A 447 23.65 -35.50 -53.87
CA SER A 447 22.70 -36.59 -53.84
C SER A 447 22.22 -37.03 -52.45
N LEU A 448 21.03 -37.62 -52.44
CA LEU A 448 20.41 -38.35 -51.33
C LEU A 448 21.19 -39.63 -50.97
N SER A 449 21.50 -39.80 -49.69
CA SER A 449 21.67 -41.11 -49.02
C SER A 449 21.64 -40.96 -47.49
N PRO A 450 21.27 -42.02 -46.74
CA PRO A 450 20.62 -41.91 -45.44
C PRO A 450 21.63 -41.74 -44.28
N SER A 451 21.30 -40.86 -43.34
CA SER A 451 22.09 -40.62 -42.12
C SER A 451 21.59 -41.49 -40.96
N PRO A 452 22.48 -42.04 -40.11
CA PRO A 452 22.13 -42.99 -39.06
C PRO A 452 21.45 -42.33 -37.84
N SER A 453 20.70 -43.17 -37.12
CA SER A 453 19.93 -42.90 -35.91
C SER A 453 20.67 -42.04 -34.86
N PRO A 454 20.01 -41.08 -34.19
CA PRO A 454 20.65 -40.25 -33.18
C PRO A 454 20.98 -41.05 -31.91
N SER A 455 22.21 -40.89 -31.44
CA SER A 455 22.71 -41.40 -30.15
C SER A 455 22.15 -40.56 -28.99
N PRO A 456 21.79 -41.14 -27.83
CA PRO A 456 21.28 -40.40 -26.68
C PRO A 456 22.36 -39.50 -26.06
N SER A 457 21.99 -38.24 -25.84
CA SER A 457 22.80 -37.21 -25.16
C SER A 457 23.08 -37.60 -23.70
N PRO A 458 24.28 -37.34 -23.14
CA PRO A 458 24.60 -37.71 -21.77
C PRO A 458 23.77 -36.94 -20.74
N SER A 459 23.19 -37.69 -19.80
CA SER A 459 22.47 -37.17 -18.63
C SER A 459 23.42 -36.33 -17.75
N PRO A 460 23.03 -35.14 -17.26
CA PRO A 460 23.88 -34.34 -16.38
C PRO A 460 24.13 -35.11 -15.08
N SER A 461 25.41 -35.31 -14.74
CA SER A 461 25.81 -35.87 -13.45
C SER A 461 25.29 -34.99 -12.31
N PRO A 462 24.80 -35.57 -11.19
CA PRO A 462 24.34 -34.78 -10.05
C PRO A 462 25.49 -33.93 -9.49
N PRO A 463 25.22 -32.70 -9.03
CA PRO A 463 26.24 -31.84 -8.45
C PRO A 463 26.87 -32.52 -7.23
N THR A 464 28.18 -32.78 -7.30
CA THR A 464 28.99 -33.30 -6.20
C THR A 464 29.20 -32.19 -5.17
N GLY A 465 28.25 -32.04 -4.25
CA GLY A 465 28.36 -31.06 -3.17
C GLY A 465 27.66 -31.52 -1.90
N THR A 466 28.06 -30.95 -0.77
CA THR A 466 27.55 -31.29 0.55
C THR A 466 26.61 -30.19 1.05
N ARG A 467 25.55 -30.59 1.76
CA ARG A 467 24.70 -29.70 2.54
C ARG A 467 25.07 -29.85 4.00
N SER A 468 25.59 -28.80 4.61
CA SER A 468 25.95 -28.80 6.03
C SER A 468 25.71 -27.42 6.62
N CYS A 469 25.43 -27.38 7.92
CA CYS A 469 25.28 -26.13 8.64
C CYS A 469 26.00 -26.17 9.99
N GLU A 470 26.32 -25.00 10.49
CA GLU A 470 26.84 -24.77 11.83
C GLU A 470 25.95 -23.75 12.53
N ALA A 471 25.77 -23.91 13.84
CA ALA A 471 24.96 -23.01 14.64
C ALA A 471 25.74 -22.51 15.86
N THR A 472 25.62 -21.20 16.14
CA THR A 472 26.19 -20.57 17.32
C THR A 472 25.09 -19.86 18.10
N ILE A 473 25.18 -19.89 19.43
CA ILE A 473 24.23 -19.23 20.31
C ILE A 473 24.98 -18.32 21.26
N ARG A 474 24.52 -17.07 21.38
CA ARG A 474 25.05 -16.06 22.29
C ARG A 474 23.94 -15.54 23.18
N PHE A 475 24.20 -15.37 24.47
CA PHE A 475 23.27 -14.73 25.41
C PHE A 475 23.70 -13.30 25.73
N ILE A 476 22.74 -12.39 25.67
CA ILE A 476 22.89 -10.98 26.03
C ILE A 476 22.07 -10.76 27.28
N LEU A 477 22.77 -10.71 28.41
CA LEU A 477 22.19 -10.64 29.75
C LEU A 477 22.13 -9.18 30.19
N SER A 478 20.99 -8.77 30.75
CA SER A 478 20.78 -7.41 31.25
C SER A 478 19.99 -7.42 32.55
N TRP A 479 20.40 -6.56 33.48
CA TRP A 479 19.71 -6.33 34.76
C TRP A 479 18.58 -5.29 34.64
N THR A 480 18.69 -4.38 33.67
CA THR A 480 17.79 -3.22 33.53
C THR A 480 16.89 -3.34 32.30
N ALA A 481 17.14 -4.32 31.44
CA ALA A 481 16.37 -4.61 30.24
C ALA A 481 16.12 -6.12 30.11
N ALA A 482 15.21 -6.51 29.22
CA ALA A 482 14.96 -7.92 28.94
C ALA A 482 16.24 -8.61 28.41
N SER A 483 16.59 -9.74 29.03
CA SER A 483 17.68 -10.60 28.55
C SER A 483 17.22 -11.37 27.31
N ARG A 484 18.12 -11.58 26.35
CA ARG A 484 17.82 -12.28 25.08
C ARG A 484 18.94 -13.21 24.64
N GLY A 485 18.61 -14.21 23.84
CA GLY A 485 19.55 -15.06 23.13
C GLY A 485 19.56 -14.76 21.63
N GLU A 486 20.69 -14.92 20.98
CA GLU A 486 20.90 -14.82 19.53
C GLU A 486 21.34 -16.20 19.02
N LEU A 487 20.53 -16.83 18.17
CA LEU A 487 20.89 -18.04 17.42
C LEU A 487 21.33 -17.64 16.02
N THR A 488 22.57 -17.95 15.64
CA THR A 488 23.07 -17.78 14.28
C THR A 488 23.27 -19.14 13.62
N VAL A 489 22.73 -19.33 12.41
CA VAL A 489 22.90 -20.54 11.61
C VAL A 489 23.60 -20.19 10.32
N ARG A 490 24.70 -20.88 9.99
CA ARG A 490 25.51 -20.68 8.78
C ARG A 490 25.50 -21.94 7.93
N ASN A 491 25.32 -21.79 6.62
CA ASN A 491 25.57 -22.87 5.67
C ASN A 491 27.08 -23.00 5.44
N THR A 492 27.64 -24.14 5.85
CA THR A 492 29.07 -24.47 5.71
C THR A 492 29.32 -25.43 4.54
N GLY A 493 28.27 -25.88 3.87
CA GLY A 493 28.34 -26.76 2.72
C GLY A 493 28.64 -26.02 1.42
N THR A 494 28.83 -26.80 0.35
CA THR A 494 29.05 -26.28 -1.01
C THR A 494 27.76 -26.15 -1.81
N LEU A 495 26.64 -26.68 -1.31
CA LEU A 495 25.31 -26.53 -1.89
C LEU A 495 24.43 -25.62 -1.05
N PRO A 496 23.47 -24.91 -1.67
CA PRO A 496 22.43 -24.22 -0.91
C PRO A 496 21.63 -25.23 -0.09
N ILE A 497 21.29 -24.82 1.14
CA ILE A 497 20.37 -25.55 2.00
C ILE A 497 18.99 -24.89 1.92
N SER A 498 17.95 -25.69 2.03
CA SER A 498 16.54 -25.29 1.90
C SER A 498 15.84 -25.19 3.25
N SER A 499 16.36 -25.89 4.25
CA SER A 499 15.94 -25.82 5.64
C SER A 499 17.09 -26.22 6.56
N TRP A 500 16.96 -25.86 7.83
CA TRP A 500 17.87 -26.27 8.88
C TRP A 500 17.12 -26.52 10.18
N ILE A 501 17.66 -27.40 11.01
CA ILE A 501 17.17 -27.69 12.36
C ILE A 501 18.34 -27.56 13.31
N VAL A 502 18.18 -26.73 14.33
CA VAL A 502 19.15 -26.59 15.42
C VAL A 502 18.59 -27.16 16.69
N THR A 503 19.37 -27.97 17.37
CA THR A 503 19.01 -28.50 18.70
C THR A 503 20.07 -28.10 19.71
N PHE A 504 19.65 -27.59 20.86
CA PHE A 504 20.55 -27.27 21.98
C PHE A 504 19.85 -27.49 23.32
N LYS A 505 20.63 -27.63 24.40
CA LYS A 505 20.09 -27.66 25.77
C LYS A 505 20.08 -26.26 26.38
N VAL A 506 19.02 -25.94 27.13
CA VAL A 506 18.98 -24.71 27.93
C VAL A 506 20.11 -24.76 28.96
N PRO A 507 21.12 -23.84 28.89
CA PRO A 507 22.26 -23.89 29.79
C PRO A 507 21.88 -23.56 31.23
N ASN A 508 22.68 -24.07 32.17
CA ASN A 508 22.56 -23.70 33.56
C ASN A 508 22.88 -22.20 33.73
N GLY A 509 22.17 -21.54 34.64
CA GLY A 509 22.24 -20.09 34.87
C GLY A 509 21.16 -19.28 34.18
N LEU A 510 20.48 -19.81 33.17
CA LEU A 510 19.20 -19.25 32.70
C LEU A 510 18.04 -19.77 33.56
N SER A 511 16.96 -19.00 33.64
CA SER A 511 15.70 -19.42 34.28
C SER A 511 14.76 -20.09 33.27
N TYR A 512 14.78 -19.65 32.02
CA TYR A 512 14.03 -20.24 30.91
C TYR A 512 14.55 -19.75 29.55
N VAL A 513 14.16 -20.46 28.49
CA VAL A 513 14.22 -20.01 27.09
C VAL A 513 12.80 -20.02 26.53
N VAL A 514 12.44 -18.98 25.78
CA VAL A 514 11.17 -18.94 25.03
C VAL A 514 11.47 -18.96 23.55
N TRP A 515 10.91 -19.96 22.86
CA TRP A 515 10.99 -20.06 21.41
C TRP A 515 9.60 -20.36 20.84
N ASN A 516 9.11 -19.54 19.90
CA ASN A 516 7.76 -19.64 19.31
C ASN A 516 6.62 -19.80 20.36
N GLY A 517 6.75 -19.12 21.51
CA GLY A 517 5.76 -19.17 22.60
C GLY A 517 5.85 -20.40 23.52
N GLY A 518 6.73 -21.35 23.23
CA GLY A 518 7.03 -22.48 24.12
C GLY A 518 8.08 -22.10 25.17
N TYR A 519 7.81 -22.42 26.45
CA TYR A 519 8.73 -22.21 27.56
C TYR A 519 9.54 -23.48 27.84
N SER A 520 10.86 -23.36 27.84
CA SER A 520 11.80 -24.46 28.17
C SER A 520 12.65 -24.07 29.38
N THR A 521 12.69 -24.95 30.39
CA THR A 521 13.46 -24.76 31.63
C THR A 521 14.91 -25.26 31.48
N PRO A 522 15.81 -24.94 32.43
CA PRO A 522 17.20 -25.41 32.39
C PRO A 522 17.32 -26.93 32.23
N GLY A 523 18.25 -27.36 31.37
CA GLY A 523 18.44 -28.77 31.00
C GLY A 523 17.48 -29.32 29.94
N ALA A 524 16.37 -28.63 29.64
CA ALA A 524 15.47 -29.02 28.56
C ALA A 524 16.14 -28.89 27.19
N THR A 525 15.77 -29.76 26.25
CA THR A 525 16.25 -29.70 24.87
C THR A 525 15.32 -28.84 24.03
N VAL A 526 15.87 -27.77 23.44
CA VAL A 526 15.17 -26.86 22.53
C VAL A 526 15.48 -27.29 21.11
N THR A 527 14.44 -27.52 20.30
CA THR A 527 14.58 -27.77 18.86
C THR A 527 14.01 -26.59 18.09
N VAL A 528 14.87 -25.99 17.27
CA VAL A 528 14.57 -24.83 16.45
C VAL A 528 14.59 -25.25 14.99
N THR A 529 13.43 -25.23 14.36
CA THR A 529 13.30 -25.50 12.92
C THR A 529 13.21 -24.20 12.15
N SER A 530 13.96 -24.11 11.06
CA SER A 530 13.88 -23.01 10.12
C SER A 530 12.45 -22.81 9.62
N GLN A 531 12.03 -21.56 9.50
CA GLN A 531 10.79 -21.16 8.86
C GLN A 531 11.01 -20.99 7.35
N PRO A 532 9.94 -20.97 6.54
CA PRO A 532 10.05 -20.79 5.09
C PRO A 532 10.87 -19.55 4.66
N TRP A 533 10.96 -18.53 5.51
CA TRP A 533 11.67 -17.27 5.25
C TRP A 533 13.15 -17.27 5.69
N ASN A 534 13.63 -18.24 6.47
CA ASN A 534 15.03 -18.32 6.90
C ASN A 534 15.70 -19.68 6.66
N GLY A 535 14.97 -20.67 6.12
CA GLY A 535 15.52 -21.99 5.83
C GLY A 535 16.47 -22.03 4.64
N VAL A 536 16.28 -21.13 3.67
CA VAL A 536 17.09 -21.11 2.44
C VAL A 536 18.37 -20.30 2.66
N LEU A 537 19.52 -20.97 2.73
CA LEU A 537 20.83 -20.32 2.87
C LEU A 537 21.78 -20.75 1.74
N PRO A 538 22.28 -19.82 0.90
CA PRO A 538 23.38 -20.08 -0.02
C PRO A 538 24.66 -20.54 0.70
N PRO A 539 25.61 -21.21 0.01
CA PRO A 539 26.92 -21.55 0.59
C PRO A 539 27.59 -20.33 1.23
N GLY A 540 28.02 -20.47 2.49
CA GLY A 540 28.65 -19.40 3.26
C GLY A 540 27.70 -18.35 3.84
N ALA A 541 26.41 -18.34 3.51
CA ALA A 541 25.44 -17.42 4.09
C ALA A 541 25.06 -17.81 5.53
N ALA A 542 24.62 -16.84 6.32
CA ALA A 542 24.14 -17.06 7.68
C ALA A 542 22.88 -16.25 7.99
N VAL A 543 22.07 -16.74 8.94
CA VAL A 543 20.91 -16.05 9.48
C VAL A 543 20.99 -16.00 11.01
N THR A 544 20.60 -14.89 11.60
CA THR A 544 20.55 -14.70 13.06
C THR A 544 19.12 -14.43 13.50
N GLN A 545 18.69 -15.08 14.58
CA GLN A 545 17.38 -14.89 15.20
C GLN A 545 17.51 -14.65 16.69
N GLU A 546 16.78 -13.67 17.19
CA GLU A 546 16.69 -13.40 18.62
C GLU A 546 15.56 -14.21 19.27
N PHE A 547 15.74 -14.56 20.54
CA PHE A 547 14.73 -15.22 21.36
C PHE A 547 14.80 -14.75 22.81
N ALA A 548 13.67 -14.79 23.51
CA ALA A 548 13.61 -14.33 24.89
C ALA A 548 14.19 -15.38 25.85
N VAL A 549 14.92 -14.91 26.86
CA VAL A 549 15.45 -15.77 27.93
C VAL A 549 15.16 -15.16 29.29
N GLY A 550 14.93 -16.03 30.27
CA GLY A 550 14.90 -15.64 31.67
C GLY A 550 16.31 -15.70 32.25
N TRP A 551 16.71 -14.65 32.96
CA TRP A 551 17.96 -14.63 33.72
C TRP A 551 17.76 -13.78 34.97
N SER A 552 18.19 -14.31 36.12
CA SER A 552 18.01 -13.68 37.43
C SER A 552 19.33 -13.30 38.11
N GLY A 553 20.43 -13.23 37.35
CA GLY A 553 21.77 -12.95 37.85
C GLY A 553 22.69 -14.17 37.90
N GLY A 554 24.00 -13.91 37.82
CA GLY A 554 25.05 -14.95 37.85
C GLY A 554 25.59 -15.34 36.46
N ALA A 555 26.55 -16.25 36.43
CA ALA A 555 27.14 -16.75 35.19
C ALA A 555 26.19 -17.71 34.47
N VAL A 556 26.16 -17.63 33.14
CA VAL A 556 25.42 -18.57 32.27
C VAL A 556 26.42 -19.44 31.54
N GLU A 557 26.23 -20.76 31.59
CA GLU A 557 27.09 -21.70 30.88
C GLU A 557 26.94 -21.58 29.36
N ALA A 558 27.96 -22.01 28.62
CA ALA A 558 27.86 -22.10 27.17
C ALA A 558 26.81 -23.15 26.77
N PRO A 559 25.93 -22.85 25.80
CA PRO A 559 24.96 -23.82 25.31
C PRO A 559 25.70 -25.00 24.67
N SER A 560 25.51 -26.20 25.23
CA SER A 560 26.16 -27.42 24.76
C SER A 560 25.34 -28.68 25.10
N PRO A 561 25.25 -29.67 24.20
CA PRO A 561 25.71 -29.65 22.81
C PRO A 561 24.80 -28.78 21.92
N ILE A 562 25.36 -28.19 20.86
CA ILE A 562 24.60 -27.58 19.77
C ILE A 562 24.79 -28.46 18.55
N THR A 563 23.68 -28.87 17.92
CA THR A 563 23.69 -29.59 16.65
C THR A 563 22.94 -28.81 15.59
N CYS A 564 23.40 -28.86 14.35
CA CYS A 564 22.73 -28.27 13.20
C CYS A 564 22.62 -29.32 12.09
N THR A 565 21.41 -29.57 11.60
CA THR A 565 21.16 -30.41 10.43
C THR A 565 20.55 -29.57 9.32
N ALA A 566 20.94 -29.84 8.06
CA ALA A 566 20.47 -29.08 6.90
C ALA A 566 19.96 -30.02 5.80
N ALA A 567 18.95 -29.58 5.06
CA ALA A 567 18.32 -30.34 3.97
C ALA A 567 18.34 -29.62 2.63
#